data_AF-A0A818CX34-F1
#
_entry.id   AF-A0A818CX34-F1
#
_cell.length_a   1.000
_cell.length_b   1.000
_cell.length_c   1.000
_cell.angle_alpha   90.00
_cell.angle_beta   90.00
_cell.angle_gamma   90.00
#
_symmetry.space_group_name_H-M   'P 1'
#
loop_
_entity.id
_entity.type
_entity.pdbx_description
1 polymer ?
#
loop_
_entity_poly.entity_id
_entity_poly.type
_entity_poly.pdbx_seq_one_letter_code
_entity_poly.pdbx_strand_id
1 'polypeptide(L)'
;MASTTTGKITEFRQLLSRAHSVLVLTGAGISAESGVPTFRGAGGLWRQYRATDLATATAFSRSPSLVWEFYHYRRELVRTKQPNKAHIALAQAERNFEKQGKRFNVVTQNVDGLHRRAGTKNLIEMHGNLFMVRCTLCGFIEENNSSPICESLRNRGLSDENGPDIDEKDLPRCRKCKSLARPHIVWFGEHIWDDVLEKKPFLRLYSYMIILINWYCPYFIEYLFMNNNKYIQNDFII
;
A
#
# COMPACT_ATOMS: atom_id res chain seq x y z
N MET A 1 -32.26 -14.81 -2.31
CA MET A 1 -30.97 -14.07 -2.30
C MET A 1 -29.75 -14.96 -2.01
N ALA A 2 -29.87 -16.12 -1.34
CA ALA A 2 -28.73 -17.03 -1.12
C ALA A 2 -28.28 -17.83 -2.36
N SER A 3 -29.18 -18.15 -3.31
CA SER A 3 -28.82 -18.97 -4.49
C SER A 3 -27.94 -18.23 -5.51
N THR A 4 -28.08 -16.91 -5.61
CA THR A 4 -27.29 -16.06 -6.52
C THR A 4 -25.84 -15.91 -6.08
N THR A 5 -25.57 -15.81 -4.77
CA THR A 5 -24.19 -15.71 -4.23
C THR A 5 -23.44 -17.04 -4.40
N THR A 6 -24.09 -18.17 -4.13
CA THR A 6 -23.49 -19.50 -4.32
C THR A 6 -23.16 -19.77 -5.81
N GLY A 7 -24.03 -19.35 -6.73
CA GLY A 7 -23.79 -19.42 -8.17
C GLY A 7 -22.57 -18.60 -8.59
N LYS A 8 -22.48 -17.33 -8.17
CA LYS A 8 -21.33 -16.45 -8.47
C LYS A 8 -20.01 -16.97 -7.92
N ILE A 9 -19.99 -17.52 -6.70
CA ILE A 9 -18.78 -18.12 -6.12
C ILE A 9 -18.33 -19.34 -6.93
N THR A 10 -19.28 -20.16 -7.41
CA THR A 10 -18.98 -21.34 -8.21
C THR A 10 -18.37 -20.94 -9.56
N GLU A 11 -18.96 -19.96 -10.23
CA GLU A 11 -18.43 -19.40 -11.47
C GLU A 11 -17.03 -18.81 -11.28
N PHE A 12 -16.82 -18.01 -10.23
CA PHE A 12 -15.52 -17.46 -9.89
C PHE A 12 -14.46 -18.56 -9.70
N ARG A 13 -14.79 -19.65 -9.00
CA ARG A 13 -13.89 -20.79 -8.81
C ARG A 13 -13.53 -21.45 -10.13
N GLN A 14 -14.50 -21.61 -11.04
CA GLN A 14 -14.25 -22.18 -12.37
C GLN A 14 -13.30 -21.29 -13.18
N LEU A 15 -13.55 -19.99 -13.24
CA LEU A 15 -12.67 -19.03 -13.92
C LEU A 15 -11.26 -19.04 -13.33
N LEU A 16 -11.15 -18.98 -11.99
CA LEU A 16 -9.86 -18.98 -11.29
C LEU A 16 -9.06 -20.26 -11.57
N SER A 17 -9.71 -21.43 -11.62
CA SER A 17 -9.03 -22.70 -11.87
C SER A 17 -8.41 -22.79 -13.27
N ARG A 18 -9.04 -22.15 -14.27
CA ARG A 18 -8.57 -22.10 -15.67
C ARG A 18 -7.55 -21.00 -15.91
N ALA A 19 -7.51 -19.96 -15.06
CA ALA A 19 -6.59 -18.86 -15.22
C ALA A 19 -5.13 -19.32 -15.12
N HIS A 20 -4.33 -18.99 -16.13
CA HIS A 20 -2.88 -19.25 -16.13
C HIS A 20 -2.10 -18.11 -15.48
N SER A 21 -2.71 -16.93 -15.35
CA SER A 21 -2.10 -15.73 -14.79
C SER A 21 -3.18 -14.90 -14.11
N VAL A 22 -2.97 -14.58 -12.83
CA VAL A 22 -3.89 -13.79 -12.00
C VAL A 22 -3.18 -12.55 -11.48
N LEU A 23 -3.89 -11.42 -11.52
CA LEU A 23 -3.47 -10.16 -10.94
C LEU A 23 -4.53 -9.71 -9.94
N VAL A 24 -4.14 -9.51 -8.69
CA VAL A 24 -5.03 -9.01 -7.64
C VAL A 24 -4.67 -7.58 -7.30
N LEU A 25 -5.63 -6.67 -7.41
CA LEU A 25 -5.49 -5.28 -7.01
C LEU A 25 -6.18 -5.06 -5.67
N THR A 26 -5.44 -4.61 -4.65
CA THR A 26 -5.99 -4.42 -3.29
C THR A 26 -5.92 -2.97 -2.83
N GLY A 27 -6.99 -2.48 -2.20
CA GLY A 27 -7.05 -1.17 -1.56
C GLY A 27 -7.21 -1.25 -0.03
N ALA A 28 -7.44 -0.10 0.60
CA ALA A 28 -7.38 0.04 2.07
C ALA A 28 -8.36 -0.88 2.82
N GLY A 29 -9.49 -1.23 2.21
CA GLY A 29 -10.49 -2.08 2.86
C GLY A 29 -9.98 -3.49 3.21
N ILE A 30 -9.00 -4.03 2.47
CA ILE A 30 -8.42 -5.34 2.81
C ILE A 30 -7.74 -5.33 4.19
N SER A 31 -7.24 -4.19 4.64
CA SER A 31 -6.54 -4.03 5.92
C SER A 31 -7.45 -3.59 7.07
N ALA A 32 -8.72 -3.27 6.79
CA ALA A 32 -9.68 -2.82 7.80
C ALA A 32 -9.94 -3.90 8.86
N GLU A 33 -10.10 -5.16 8.45
CA GLU A 33 -10.26 -6.31 9.38
C GLU A 33 -9.00 -6.58 10.23
N SER A 34 -7.85 -6.04 9.83
CA SER A 34 -6.61 -6.07 10.64
C SER A 34 -6.55 -4.93 11.65
N GLY A 35 -7.58 -4.07 11.72
CA GLY A 35 -7.61 -2.90 12.59
C GLY A 35 -6.75 -1.74 12.09
N VAL A 36 -6.42 -1.70 10.78
CA VAL A 36 -5.74 -0.56 10.16
C VAL A 36 -6.80 0.46 9.71
N PRO A 37 -6.75 1.72 10.17
CA PRO A 37 -7.69 2.76 9.73
C PRO A 37 -7.61 2.96 8.22
N THR A 38 -8.77 3.06 7.58
CA THR A 38 -8.86 3.42 6.16
C THR A 38 -8.80 4.94 6.00
N PHE A 39 -8.31 5.44 4.87
CA PHE A 39 -8.26 6.88 4.57
C PHE A 39 -9.64 7.56 4.37
N ARG A 40 -10.74 6.81 4.53
CA ARG A 40 -12.11 7.31 4.38
C ARG A 40 -12.85 7.29 5.71
N GLY A 41 -13.82 8.18 5.86
CA GLY A 41 -14.62 8.31 7.09
C GLY A 41 -13.76 8.72 8.29
N ALA A 42 -14.14 8.28 9.48
CA ALA A 42 -13.45 8.62 10.73
C ALA A 42 -11.96 8.22 10.76
N GLY A 43 -11.55 7.21 9.97
CA GLY A 43 -10.15 6.77 9.88
C GLY A 43 -9.22 7.68 9.07
N GLY A 44 -9.77 8.68 8.38
CA GLY A 44 -9.00 9.63 7.56
C GLY A 44 -8.41 10.81 8.33
N LEU A 45 -8.71 10.93 9.62
CA LEU A 45 -8.22 12.01 10.49
C LEU A 45 -7.09 11.51 11.40
N TRP A 46 -6.08 12.36 11.61
CA TRP A 46 -5.08 12.23 12.65
C TRP A 46 -4.91 13.59 13.31
N ARG A 47 -5.21 13.68 14.62
CA ARG A 47 -5.50 14.94 15.30
C ARG A 47 -6.59 15.71 14.54
N GLN A 48 -6.44 17.03 14.39
CA GLN A 48 -7.29 17.86 13.53
C GLN A 48 -7.00 17.76 12.03
N TYR A 49 -6.00 16.98 11.59
CA TYR A 49 -5.57 16.95 10.19
C TYR A 49 -6.21 15.81 9.41
N ARG A 50 -6.58 16.08 8.15
CA ARG A 50 -6.85 14.99 7.21
C ARG A 50 -5.53 14.40 6.77
N ALA A 51 -5.47 13.07 6.69
CA ALA A 51 -4.30 12.35 6.20
C ALA A 51 -3.86 12.82 4.80
N THR A 52 -4.81 13.25 3.96
CA THR A 52 -4.56 13.80 2.62
C THR A 52 -3.84 15.14 2.65
N ASP A 53 -4.00 15.93 3.71
CA ASP A 53 -3.36 17.24 3.84
C ASP A 53 -1.88 17.09 4.26
N LEU A 54 -1.56 16.03 5.02
CA LEU A 54 -0.20 15.74 5.49
C LEU A 54 0.63 14.90 4.52
N ALA A 55 -0.02 14.04 3.74
CA ALA A 55 0.64 13.19 2.74
C ALA A 55 0.90 13.95 1.42
N THR A 56 1.57 15.12 1.50
CA THR A 56 1.93 15.98 0.36
C THR A 56 3.37 16.47 0.48
N ALA A 57 4.02 16.71 -0.67
CA ALA A 57 5.35 17.33 -0.70
C ALA A 57 5.35 18.73 -0.07
N THR A 58 4.29 19.51 -0.29
CA THR A 58 4.11 20.84 0.29
C THR A 58 4.04 20.80 1.81
N ALA A 59 3.29 19.86 2.40
CA ALA A 59 3.21 19.71 3.85
C ALA A 59 4.57 19.33 4.45
N PHE A 60 5.30 18.42 3.81
CA PHE A 60 6.63 18.00 4.25
C PHE A 60 7.65 19.13 4.16
N SER A 61 7.61 19.94 3.10
CA SER A 61 8.48 21.12 2.98
C SER A 61 8.15 22.20 4.01
N ARG A 62 6.88 22.32 4.42
CA ARG A 62 6.43 23.31 5.41
C ARG A 62 6.74 22.90 6.85
N SER A 63 6.49 21.63 7.19
CA SER A 63 6.78 21.08 8.52
C SER A 63 7.14 19.60 8.39
N PRO A 64 8.43 19.27 8.19
CA PRO A 64 8.86 17.87 8.12
C PRO A 64 8.68 17.17 9.47
N SER A 65 8.75 17.92 10.58
CA SER A 65 8.47 17.42 11.93
C SER A 65 7.05 16.87 12.03
N LEU A 66 6.03 17.67 11.70
CA LEU A 66 4.63 17.27 11.78
C LEU A 66 4.33 16.05 10.89
N VAL A 67 4.85 16.04 9.67
CA VAL A 67 4.66 14.92 8.74
C VAL A 67 5.35 13.66 9.28
N TRP A 68 6.56 13.78 9.83
CA TRP A 68 7.23 12.63 10.44
C TRP A 68 6.51 12.11 11.69
N GLU A 69 5.91 12.97 12.52
CA GLU A 69 5.03 12.54 13.62
C GLU A 69 3.84 11.73 13.11
N PHE A 70 3.16 12.21 12.05
CA PHE A 70 2.05 11.50 11.43
C PHE A 70 2.45 10.11 10.93
N TYR A 71 3.58 10.01 10.22
CA TYR A 71 4.07 8.73 9.73
C TYR A 71 4.62 7.84 10.85
N HIS A 72 5.24 8.39 11.89
CA HIS A 72 5.69 7.64 13.05
C HIS A 72 4.51 7.01 13.79
N TYR A 73 3.45 7.78 14.07
CA TYR A 73 2.20 7.26 14.63
C TYR A 73 1.67 6.08 13.82
N ARG A 74 1.58 6.22 12.49
CA ARG A 74 1.08 5.15 11.62
C ARG A 74 1.98 3.91 11.63
N ARG A 75 3.30 4.08 11.70
CA ARG A 75 4.26 2.97 11.83
C ARG A 75 4.04 2.21 13.13
N GLU A 76 3.92 2.90 14.26
CA GLU A 76 3.68 2.26 15.56
C GLU A 76 2.31 1.58 15.61
N LEU A 77 1.27 2.21 15.06
CA LEU A 77 -0.06 1.60 14.95
C LEU A 77 -0.01 0.30 14.15
N VAL A 78 0.52 0.33 12.92
CA VAL A 78 0.53 -0.83 12.01
C VAL A 78 1.43 -1.96 12.54
N ARG A 79 2.50 -1.63 13.26
CA ARG A 79 3.40 -2.61 13.87
C ARG A 79 2.68 -3.59 14.79
N THR A 80 1.64 -3.13 15.50
CA THR A 80 0.82 -3.98 16.38
C THR A 80 -0.24 -4.81 15.65
N LYS A 81 -0.51 -4.54 14.37
CA LYS A 81 -1.54 -5.25 13.59
C LYS A 81 -0.98 -6.50 12.96
N GLN A 82 -1.82 -7.48 12.63
CA GLN A 82 -1.42 -8.71 11.95
C GLN A 82 -2.18 -8.90 10.63
N PRO A 83 -1.62 -9.62 9.64
CA PRO A 83 -2.36 -9.96 8.43
C PRO A 83 -3.63 -10.75 8.77
N ASN A 84 -4.76 -10.36 8.19
CA ASN A 84 -6.03 -11.09 8.35
C ASN A 84 -6.16 -12.26 7.34
N LYS A 85 -7.30 -12.96 7.40
CA LYS A 85 -7.59 -14.12 6.54
C LYS A 85 -7.48 -13.82 5.04
N ALA A 86 -7.85 -12.62 4.59
CA ALA A 86 -7.75 -12.25 3.18
C ALA A 86 -6.29 -12.19 2.71
N HIS A 87 -5.41 -11.56 3.50
CA HIS A 87 -3.97 -11.52 3.20
C HIS A 87 -3.36 -12.92 3.15
N ILE A 88 -3.66 -13.75 4.15
CA ILE A 88 -3.17 -15.13 4.23
C ILE A 88 -3.67 -15.96 3.05
N ALA A 89 -4.94 -15.79 2.64
CA ALA A 89 -5.53 -16.48 1.50
C ALA A 89 -4.82 -16.11 0.19
N LEU A 90 -4.50 -14.83 -0.02
CA LEU A 90 -3.77 -14.37 -1.21
C LEU A 90 -2.35 -14.93 -1.25
N ALA A 91 -1.62 -14.91 -0.13
CA ALA A 91 -0.29 -15.51 -0.05
C ALA A 91 -0.32 -17.03 -0.29
N GLN A 92 -1.37 -17.72 0.17
CA GLN A 92 -1.54 -19.15 -0.10
C GLN A 92 -1.93 -19.43 -1.57
N ALA A 93 -2.79 -18.59 -2.14
CA ALA A 93 -3.17 -18.69 -3.55
C ALA A 93 -1.94 -18.53 -4.45
N GLU A 94 -1.08 -17.56 -4.15
CA GLU A 94 0.20 -17.38 -4.85
C GLU A 94 1.04 -18.66 -4.84
N ARG A 95 1.29 -19.24 -3.66
CA ARG A 95 2.04 -20.50 -3.52
C ARG A 95 1.42 -21.65 -4.31
N ASN A 96 0.09 -21.75 -4.33
CA ASN A 96 -0.62 -22.80 -5.05
C ASN A 96 -0.55 -22.63 -6.57
N PHE A 97 -0.55 -21.39 -7.07
CA PHE A 97 -0.38 -21.07 -8.49
C PHE A 97 1.06 -21.37 -8.94
N GLU A 98 2.06 -20.98 -8.13
CA GLU A 98 3.47 -21.24 -8.40
C GLU A 98 3.74 -22.75 -8.54
N LYS A 99 3.19 -23.58 -7.64
CA LYS A 99 3.27 -25.06 -7.72
C LYS A 99 2.69 -25.65 -9.01
N GLN A 100 1.77 -24.95 -9.66
CA GLN A 100 1.15 -25.35 -10.93
C GLN A 100 1.87 -24.75 -12.15
N GLY A 101 2.99 -24.04 -11.96
CA GLY A 101 3.65 -23.30 -13.03
C GLY A 101 2.86 -22.08 -13.53
N LYS A 102 1.86 -21.63 -12.77
CA LYS A 102 1.00 -20.48 -13.10
C LYS A 102 1.49 -19.21 -12.40
N ARG A 103 1.05 -18.05 -12.88
CA ARG A 103 1.43 -16.74 -12.32
C ARG A 103 0.34 -16.17 -11.42
N PHE A 104 0.73 -15.59 -10.29
CA PHE A 104 -0.18 -14.89 -9.38
C PHE A 104 0.56 -13.68 -8.81
N ASN A 105 0.03 -12.48 -9.03
CA ASN A 105 0.65 -11.23 -8.61
C ASN A 105 -0.34 -10.41 -7.78
N VAL A 106 0.18 -9.70 -6.79
CA VAL A 106 -0.59 -8.76 -5.98
C VAL A 106 -0.04 -7.36 -6.18
N VAL A 107 -0.89 -6.42 -6.55
CA VAL A 107 -0.60 -4.98 -6.56
C VAL A 107 -1.45 -4.34 -5.47
N THR A 108 -0.84 -3.61 -4.56
CA THR A 108 -1.53 -2.97 -3.44
C THR A 108 -1.32 -1.47 -3.45
N GLN A 109 -2.40 -0.72 -3.20
CA GLN A 109 -2.35 0.70 -2.84
C GLN A 109 -1.91 0.92 -1.38
N ASN A 110 -1.95 -0.13 -0.56
CA ASN A 110 -1.70 -0.02 0.86
C ASN A 110 -0.20 0.07 1.12
N VAL A 111 0.13 0.86 2.13
CA VAL A 111 1.52 1.13 2.55
C VAL A 111 1.85 0.44 3.88
N ASP A 112 0.96 -0.42 4.38
CA ASP A 112 1.05 -1.06 5.71
C ASP A 112 1.98 -2.28 5.78
N GLY A 113 2.39 -2.84 4.63
CA GLY A 113 3.24 -4.02 4.57
C GLY A 113 2.59 -5.34 5.01
N LEU A 114 1.26 -5.39 5.21
CA LEU A 114 0.58 -6.60 5.68
C LEU A 114 0.62 -7.76 4.66
N HIS A 115 0.59 -7.47 3.35
CA HIS A 115 0.80 -8.49 2.31
C HIS A 115 2.18 -9.15 2.43
N ARG A 116 3.23 -8.35 2.61
CA ARG A 116 4.60 -8.85 2.79
C ARG A 116 4.69 -9.74 4.04
N ARG A 117 4.08 -9.30 5.14
CA ARG A 117 4.02 -10.06 6.40
C ARG A 117 3.17 -11.33 6.32
N ALA A 118 2.18 -11.38 5.42
CA ALA A 118 1.43 -12.61 5.11
C ALA A 118 2.24 -13.62 4.29
N GLY A 119 3.40 -13.21 3.77
CA GLY A 119 4.27 -14.04 2.94
C GLY A 119 3.98 -13.96 1.44
N THR A 120 3.24 -12.94 0.98
CA THR A 120 3.10 -12.66 -0.46
C THR A 120 4.45 -12.25 -1.04
N LYS A 121 4.93 -12.93 -2.09
CA LYS A 121 6.26 -12.69 -2.68
C LYS A 121 6.19 -11.85 -3.96
N ASN A 122 5.26 -12.17 -4.85
CA ASN A 122 4.98 -11.46 -6.10
C ASN A 122 4.12 -10.22 -5.81
N LEU A 123 4.68 -9.31 -5.03
CA LEU A 123 4.02 -8.12 -4.49
C LEU A 123 4.56 -6.84 -5.13
N ILE A 124 3.65 -5.94 -5.48
CA ILE A 124 3.94 -4.57 -5.88
C ILE A 124 3.22 -3.61 -4.94
N GLU A 125 3.98 -2.82 -4.20
CA GLU A 125 3.49 -1.80 -3.28
C GLU A 125 3.52 -0.44 -4.01
N MET A 126 2.43 -0.10 -4.70
CA MET A 126 2.45 0.98 -5.71
C MET A 126 2.64 2.38 -5.12
N HIS A 127 2.28 2.56 -3.85
CA HIS A 127 2.44 3.83 -3.12
C HIS A 127 3.60 3.78 -2.13
N GLY A 128 4.50 2.80 -2.25
CA GLY A 128 5.60 2.59 -1.32
C GLY A 128 5.18 1.86 -0.04
N ASN A 129 5.93 2.04 1.05
CA ASN A 129 5.77 1.27 2.28
C ASN A 129 6.19 2.08 3.52
N LEU A 130 5.38 2.03 4.60
CA LEU A 130 5.61 2.76 5.86
C LEU A 130 6.93 2.41 6.55
N PHE A 131 7.46 1.22 6.29
CA PHE A 131 8.71 0.68 6.81
C PHE A 131 9.90 0.90 5.88
N MET A 132 9.76 1.77 4.88
CA MET A 132 10.82 2.17 3.97
C MET A 132 11.03 3.69 4.04
N VAL A 133 12.27 4.15 3.91
CA VAL A 133 12.64 5.57 3.86
C VAL A 133 13.40 5.88 2.58
N ARG A 134 13.26 7.12 2.09
CA ARG A 134 13.95 7.63 0.89
C ARG A 134 14.68 8.92 1.28
N CYS A 135 15.95 9.02 0.93
CA CYS A 135 16.71 10.26 1.08
C CYS A 135 16.19 11.34 0.14
N THR A 136 16.03 12.57 0.65
CA THR A 136 15.58 13.73 -0.15
C THR A 136 16.66 14.27 -1.09
N LEU A 137 17.93 13.97 -0.84
CA LEU A 137 19.05 14.45 -1.66
C LEU A 137 19.57 13.38 -2.64
N CYS A 138 20.10 12.26 -2.14
CA CYS A 138 20.74 11.26 -3.01
C CYS A 138 19.79 10.16 -3.50
N GLY A 139 18.50 10.23 -3.14
CA GLY A 139 17.49 9.25 -3.55
C GLY A 139 17.65 7.85 -2.95
N PHE A 140 18.64 7.62 -2.09
CA PHE A 140 18.89 6.32 -1.47
C PHE A 140 17.65 5.82 -0.70
N ILE A 141 17.26 4.58 -0.96
CA ILE A 141 16.10 3.93 -0.35
C ILE A 141 16.59 2.81 0.58
N GLU A 142 16.00 2.69 1.75
CA GLU A 142 16.28 1.58 2.68
C GLU A 142 15.05 1.17 3.48
N GLU A 143 15.06 -0.09 3.90
CA GLU A 143 14.14 -0.59 4.91
C GLU A 143 14.55 -0.05 6.28
N ASN A 144 13.56 0.41 7.05
CA ASN A 144 13.72 0.89 8.41
C ASN A 144 12.55 0.40 9.26
N ASN A 145 12.80 -0.65 10.03
CA ASN A 145 11.86 -1.24 10.97
C ASN A 145 12.03 -0.73 12.41
N SER A 146 12.87 0.28 12.67
CA SER A 146 13.11 0.79 14.02
C SER A 146 11.85 1.37 14.66
N SER A 147 11.73 1.18 15.98
CA SER A 147 10.71 1.79 16.84
C SER A 147 11.42 2.33 18.10
N PRO A 148 11.46 3.66 18.29
CA PRO A 148 11.03 4.69 17.35
C PRO A 148 11.94 4.74 16.10
N ILE A 149 11.51 5.44 15.04
CA ILE A 149 12.32 5.57 13.81
C ILE A 149 13.58 6.43 14.03
N CYS A 150 13.51 7.40 14.93
CA CYS A 150 14.63 8.15 15.51
C CYS A 150 14.25 8.58 16.94
N GLU A 151 15.24 8.91 17.76
CA GLU A 151 15.03 9.17 19.19
C GLU A 151 14.11 10.37 19.46
N SER A 152 14.25 11.45 18.68
CA SER A 152 13.42 12.65 18.79
C SER A 152 11.92 12.41 18.57
N LEU A 153 11.57 11.32 17.86
CA LEU A 153 10.19 10.91 17.63
C LEU A 153 9.63 9.99 18.72
N ARG A 154 10.42 9.61 19.73
CA ARG A 154 9.93 8.79 20.84
C ARG A 154 8.72 9.43 21.51
N ASN A 155 7.65 8.64 21.66
CA ASN A 155 6.37 9.06 22.24
C ASN A 155 5.66 10.20 21.49
N ARG A 156 6.08 10.52 20.26
CA ARG A 156 5.45 11.57 19.44
C ARG A 156 4.29 11.00 18.61
N GLY A 157 3.34 11.87 18.29
CA GLY A 157 2.16 11.53 17.47
C GLY A 157 1.08 10.67 18.15
N LEU A 158 1.22 10.39 19.44
CA LEU A 158 0.26 9.62 20.24
C LEU A 158 -0.84 10.49 20.89
N SER A 159 -0.56 11.77 21.13
CA SER A 159 -1.51 12.75 21.67
C SER A 159 -2.32 13.42 20.57
N ASP A 160 -3.55 13.84 20.91
CA ASP A 160 -4.41 14.64 20.06
C ASP A 160 -3.86 16.07 19.86
N GLU A 161 -2.99 16.54 20.75
CA GLU A 161 -2.32 17.83 20.65
C GLU A 161 -0.97 17.75 19.93
N ASN A 162 -0.60 18.86 19.28
CA ASN A 162 0.72 19.03 18.68
C ASN A 162 1.77 19.32 19.76
N GLY A 163 2.89 18.60 19.73
CA GLY A 163 4.08 18.97 20.49
C GLY A 163 4.87 20.10 19.82
N PRO A 164 5.92 20.63 20.50
CA PRO A 164 6.83 21.62 19.90
C PRO A 164 7.56 21.03 18.69
N ASP A 165 7.79 21.80 17.63
CA ASP A 165 8.48 21.29 16.44
C ASP A 165 9.87 20.71 16.74
N ILE A 166 10.18 19.57 16.10
CA ILE A 166 11.50 18.93 16.16
C ILE A 166 12.38 19.56 15.07
N ASP A 167 13.62 19.92 15.45
CA ASP A 167 14.63 20.44 14.52
C ASP A 167 14.91 19.40 13.41
N GLU A 168 15.05 19.86 12.16
CA GLU A 168 15.26 18.99 11.00
C GLU A 168 16.51 18.10 11.13
N LYS A 169 17.53 18.58 11.85
CA LYS A 169 18.75 17.80 12.09
C LYS A 169 18.50 16.55 12.95
N ASP A 170 17.46 16.59 13.78
CA ASP A 170 17.08 15.53 14.71
C ASP A 170 16.00 14.60 14.14
N LEU A 171 15.46 14.90 12.95
CA LEU A 171 14.54 14.03 12.19
C LEU A 171 15.28 12.88 11.50
N PRO A 172 14.59 11.85 10.97
CA PRO A 172 15.24 10.73 10.29
C PRO A 172 16.20 11.19 9.18
N ARG A 173 17.46 10.73 9.24
CA ARG A 173 18.52 11.11 8.29
C ARG A 173 18.95 9.92 7.44
N CYS A 174 19.36 10.19 6.21
CA CYS A 174 19.89 9.18 5.31
C CYS A 174 21.19 8.58 5.86
N ARG A 175 21.29 7.24 5.89
CA ARG A 175 22.53 6.59 6.36
C ARG A 175 23.76 6.90 5.52
N LYS A 176 23.58 7.19 4.22
CA LYS A 176 24.67 7.44 3.24
C LYS A 176 25.20 8.87 3.25
N CYS A 177 24.33 9.87 3.11
CA CYS A 177 24.73 11.28 2.94
C CYS A 177 24.31 12.19 4.09
N LYS A 178 23.63 11.65 5.11
CA LYS A 178 23.15 12.39 6.29
C LYS A 178 22.13 13.50 6.01
N SER A 179 21.68 13.71 4.78
CA SER A 179 20.55 14.58 4.45
C SER A 179 19.24 14.05 5.04
N LEU A 180 18.21 14.90 5.09
CA LEU A 180 16.88 14.53 5.55
C LEU A 180 16.37 13.31 4.77
N ALA A 181 15.79 12.36 5.49
CA ALA A 181 15.00 11.29 4.89
C ALA A 181 13.53 11.69 4.95
N ARG A 182 12.76 11.16 4.00
CA ARG A 182 11.30 11.16 4.01
C ARG A 182 10.78 9.72 4.01
N PRO A 183 9.53 9.46 4.41
CA PRO A 183 8.87 8.19 4.15
C PRO A 183 8.98 7.85 2.66
N HIS A 184 9.30 6.60 2.33
CA HIS A 184 9.25 6.11 0.95
C HIS A 184 7.79 5.79 0.61
N ILE A 185 7.03 6.86 0.43
CA ILE A 185 5.60 6.87 0.14
C ILE A 185 5.36 7.84 -1.01
N VAL A 186 4.55 7.42 -1.98
CA VAL A 186 4.05 8.30 -3.03
C VAL A 186 3.00 9.21 -2.39
N TRP A 187 3.24 10.51 -2.41
CA TRP A 187 2.33 11.51 -1.87
C TRP A 187 1.27 11.97 -2.87
N PHE A 188 0.20 12.58 -2.36
CA PHE A 188 -0.77 13.25 -3.21
C PHE A 188 -0.08 14.35 -4.02
N GLY A 189 -0.31 14.33 -5.33
CA GLY A 189 0.36 15.21 -6.29
C GLY A 189 1.68 14.65 -6.85
N GLU A 190 2.18 13.53 -6.35
CA GLU A 190 3.34 12.84 -6.95
C GLU A 190 2.91 11.76 -7.94
N HIS A 191 3.74 11.53 -8.95
CA HIS A 191 3.59 10.39 -9.86
C HIS A 191 4.05 9.10 -9.17
N ILE A 192 3.41 7.98 -9.52
CA ILE A 192 3.94 6.65 -9.21
C ILE A 192 5.29 6.51 -9.92
N TRP A 193 6.28 5.97 -9.22
CA TRP A 193 7.64 5.83 -9.76
C TRP A 193 7.67 4.88 -10.97
N ASP A 194 8.43 5.25 -12.00
CA ASP A 194 8.48 4.49 -13.27
C ASP A 194 8.96 3.05 -13.07
N ASP A 195 9.93 2.83 -12.17
CA ASP A 195 10.44 1.51 -11.83
C ASP A 195 9.38 0.56 -11.24
N VAL A 196 8.32 1.12 -10.66
CA VAL A 196 7.14 0.37 -10.21
C VAL A 196 6.23 0.04 -11.39
N LEU A 197 5.98 1.00 -12.28
CA LEU A 197 5.10 0.85 -13.44
C LEU A 197 5.67 -0.07 -14.52
N GLU A 198 6.99 -0.15 -14.64
CA GLU A 198 7.70 -1.02 -15.58
C GLU A 198 7.73 -2.50 -15.13
N LYS A 199 7.17 -2.83 -13.96
CA LYS A 199 7.13 -4.22 -13.49
C LYS A 199 6.23 -5.08 -14.39
N LYS A 200 6.68 -6.33 -14.63
CA LYS A 200 6.03 -7.31 -15.52
C LYS A 200 4.50 -7.43 -15.39
N PRO A 201 3.88 -7.39 -14.20
CA PRO A 201 2.42 -7.49 -14.08
C PRO A 201 1.67 -6.33 -14.76
N PHE A 202 2.26 -5.13 -14.81
CA PHE A 202 1.65 -3.98 -15.51
C PHE A 202 1.91 -3.99 -17.01
N LEU A 203 3.03 -4.56 -17.45
CA LEU A 203 3.39 -4.63 -18.88
C LEU A 203 2.60 -5.69 -19.67
N ARG A 204 1.88 -6.62 -19.01
CA ARG A 204 1.19 -7.74 -19.69
C ARG A 204 -0.24 -7.99 -19.21
N LEU A 205 -0.97 -6.94 -18.88
CA LEU A 205 -2.30 -7.00 -18.26
C LEU A 205 -3.31 -7.86 -19.04
N TYR A 206 -3.26 -7.83 -20.37
CA TYR A 206 -4.13 -8.61 -21.26
C TYR A 206 -4.03 -10.14 -21.09
N SER A 207 -2.98 -10.64 -20.43
CA SER A 207 -2.81 -12.06 -20.14
C SER A 207 -3.36 -12.48 -18.77
N TYR A 208 -3.91 -11.55 -17.99
CA TYR A 208 -4.31 -11.78 -16.60
C TYR A 208 -5.82 -11.83 -16.44
N MET A 209 -6.28 -12.73 -15.57
CA MET A 209 -7.55 -12.54 -14.86
C MET A 209 -7.31 -11.52 -13.75
N ILE A 210 -8.06 -10.41 -13.76
CA ILE A 210 -7.92 -9.32 -12.77
C ILE A 210 -8.98 -9.46 -11.68
N ILE A 211 -8.56 -9.37 -10.42
CA ILE A 211 -9.42 -9.39 -9.24
C ILE A 211 -9.25 -8.07 -8.50
N LEU A 212 -10.35 -7.37 -8.22
CA LEU A 212 -10.35 -6.13 -7.44
C LEU A 212 -10.86 -6.41 -6.02
N ILE A 213 -10.08 -6.04 -5.00
CA ILE A 213 -10.46 -6.20 -3.59
C ILE A 213 -10.39 -4.85 -2.89
N ASN A 214 -11.57 -4.31 -2.55
CA ASN A 214 -11.73 -2.99 -1.93
C ASN A 214 -10.91 -1.89 -2.63
N TRP A 215 -10.80 -1.99 -3.96
CA TRP A 215 -10.04 -1.07 -4.78
C TRP A 215 -10.88 0.16 -5.11
N TYR A 216 -10.31 1.35 -4.91
CA TYR A 216 -10.90 2.58 -5.41
C TYR A 216 -9.83 3.50 -5.98
N CYS A 217 -9.60 3.40 -7.28
CA CYS A 217 -8.85 4.36 -8.06
C CYS A 217 -9.35 4.28 -9.52
N PRO A 218 -10.35 5.10 -9.90
CA PRO A 218 -10.98 5.01 -11.21
C PRO A 218 -9.98 5.30 -12.35
N TYR A 219 -9.14 6.32 -12.17
CA TYR A 219 -8.10 6.69 -13.14
C TYR A 219 -7.03 5.62 -13.34
N PHE A 220 -6.73 4.80 -12.33
CA PHE A 220 -5.76 3.71 -12.49
C PHE A 220 -6.34 2.58 -13.32
N ILE A 221 -7.60 2.23 -13.11
CA ILE A 221 -8.33 1.28 -13.94
C ILE A 221 -8.30 1.78 -15.38
N GLU A 222 -8.68 3.03 -15.63
CA GLU A 222 -8.58 3.64 -16.97
C GLU A 222 -7.16 3.61 -17.54
N TYR A 223 -6.12 3.93 -16.76
CA TYR A 223 -4.72 3.83 -17.19
C TYR A 223 -4.30 2.40 -17.57
N LEU A 224 -4.73 1.39 -16.80
CA LEU A 224 -4.50 -0.02 -17.12
C LEU A 224 -5.14 -0.41 -18.46
N PHE A 225 -6.31 0.17 -18.77
CA PHE A 225 -7.11 -0.13 -19.95
C PHE A 225 -6.77 0.70 -21.19
N MET A 226 -6.41 1.99 -21.06
CA MET A 226 -6.05 2.87 -22.17
C MET A 226 -4.75 2.44 -22.86
N ASN A 227 -3.87 1.73 -22.15
CA ASN A 227 -2.62 1.21 -22.70
C ASN A 227 -2.72 -0.23 -23.23
N ASN A 228 -3.88 -0.92 -23.12
CA ASN A 228 -4.02 -2.32 -23.55
C ASN A 228 -5.39 -2.59 -24.20
N ASN A 229 -5.39 -2.67 -25.53
CA ASN A 229 -6.57 -2.92 -26.36
C ASN A 229 -7.29 -4.26 -26.04
N LYS A 230 -8.59 -4.16 -25.74
CA LYS A 230 -9.68 -5.18 -25.69
C LYS A 230 -10.23 -5.51 -24.29
N TYR A 231 -11.53 -5.27 -24.15
CA TYR A 231 -12.34 -5.24 -22.94
C TYR A 231 -13.23 -6.48 -22.80
N ILE A 232 -13.24 -7.10 -21.62
CA ILE A 232 -14.36 -7.93 -21.11
C ILE A 232 -14.58 -7.49 -19.67
N GLN A 233 -15.60 -6.67 -19.42
CA GLN A 233 -16.06 -6.36 -18.06
C GLN A 233 -16.90 -7.51 -17.56
N ASN A 234 -16.37 -8.24 -16.58
CA ASN A 234 -17.18 -8.98 -15.64
C ASN A 234 -17.02 -8.29 -14.29
N ASP A 235 -18.00 -7.48 -13.93
CA ASP A 235 -18.09 -6.86 -12.62
C ASP A 235 -18.26 -7.95 -11.55
N PHE A 236 -17.15 -8.47 -11.04
CA PHE A 236 -17.12 -9.19 -9.77
C PHE A 236 -16.65 -8.22 -8.70
N ILE A 237 -17.59 -7.43 -8.19
CA ILE A 237 -17.50 -6.86 -6.84
C ILE A 237 -17.85 -8.02 -5.90
N ILE A 238 -16.84 -8.54 -5.18
CA ILE A 238 -17.04 -9.36 -3.99
C ILE A 238 -17.09 -8.40 -2.80
#